data_AF-A0AA39VTP5-F1
#
_entry.id   AF-A0AA39VTP5-F1
#
_cell.length_a   1.000
_cell.length_b   1.000
_cell.length_c   1.000
_cell.angle_alpha   90.00
_cell.angle_beta   90.00
_cell.angle_gamma   90.00
#
_symmetry.space_group_name_H-M   'P 1'
#
loop_
_entity.id
_entity.type
_entity.pdbx_description
1 polymer ?
#
loop_
_entity_poly.entity_id
_entity_poly.type
_entity_poly.pdbx_seq_one_letter_code
_entity_poly.pdbx_strand_id
1 'polypeptide(L)'
;MRYLIVLDDVWHINEWDAIKYALPTNDYGSQVMLTTRNADLAFSSRIESEGRVYNLEPLKQEESWTLFCRKTFYGNSCPPHLEEICRYILKKCEGLPLAIVAIGRVLATKDK
;
A
#
# COMPACT_ATOMS: atom_id res chain seq x y z
N MET A 1 23.61 8.80 -17.79
CA MET A 1 22.19 8.37 -17.89
C MET A 1 21.57 8.39 -16.50
N ARG A 2 20.27 8.67 -16.42
CA ARG A 2 19.46 8.62 -15.19
C ARG A 2 18.36 7.60 -15.38
N TYR A 3 18.05 6.82 -14.36
CA TYR A 3 16.96 5.86 -14.39
C TYR A 3 16.21 5.83 -13.05
N LEU A 4 14.95 5.44 -13.13
CA LEU A 4 14.14 5.03 -12.00
C LEU A 4 13.64 3.62 -12.30
N ILE A 5 14.04 2.65 -11.48
CA ILE A 5 13.58 1.26 -11.61
C ILE A 5 12.70 0.95 -10.41
N VAL A 6 11.53 0.36 -10.66
CA VAL A 6 10.62 -0.10 -9.61
C VAL A 6 10.54 -1.61 -9.67
N LEU A 7 10.96 -2.26 -8.60
CA LEU A 7 10.87 -3.70 -8.40
C LEU A 7 9.71 -3.98 -7.46
N ASP A 8 8.63 -4.56 -7.98
CA ASP A 8 7.41 -4.80 -7.22
C ASP A 8 7.37 -6.23 -6.66
N ASP A 9 6.92 -6.36 -5.41
CA ASP A 9 6.69 -7.62 -4.67
C ASP A 9 7.90 -8.58 -4.67
N VAL A 10 9.09 -8.07 -4.30
CA VAL A 10 10.31 -8.90 -4.19
C VAL A 10 10.29 -9.73 -2.92
N TRP A 11 10.47 -11.05 -3.02
CA TRP A 11 10.32 -11.97 -1.88
C TRP A 11 11.65 -12.40 -1.26
N HIS A 12 12.70 -12.53 -2.06
CA HIS A 12 14.00 -13.08 -1.63
C HIS A 12 15.17 -12.14 -1.92
N ILE A 13 16.16 -12.11 -1.02
CA ILE A 13 17.35 -11.25 -1.19
C ILE A 13 18.14 -11.59 -2.46
N ASN A 14 18.16 -12.86 -2.86
CA ASN A 14 18.85 -13.31 -4.06
C ASN A 14 18.30 -12.64 -5.34
N GLU A 15 17.01 -12.27 -5.38
CA GLU A 15 16.41 -11.53 -6.49
C GLU A 15 16.95 -10.10 -6.55
N TRP A 16 17.13 -9.46 -5.39
CA TRP A 16 17.79 -8.16 -5.29
C TRP A 16 19.27 -8.25 -5.69
N ASP A 17 19.99 -9.28 -5.22
CA ASP A 17 21.39 -9.52 -5.54
C ASP A 17 21.63 -9.67 -7.04
N ALA A 18 20.73 -10.37 -7.74
CA ALA A 18 20.83 -10.57 -9.18
C ALA A 18 20.74 -9.25 -9.97
N ILE A 19 20.02 -8.26 -9.45
CA ILE A 19 19.74 -7.00 -10.15
C ILE A 19 20.75 -5.92 -9.74
N LYS A 20 21.11 -5.83 -8.46
CA LYS A 20 21.88 -4.70 -7.92
C LYS A 20 23.25 -4.53 -8.58
N TYR A 21 23.92 -5.64 -8.91
CA TYR A 21 25.23 -5.63 -9.56
C TYR A 21 25.16 -5.37 -11.07
N ALA A 22 23.99 -5.53 -11.69
CA ALA A 22 23.79 -5.23 -13.10
C ALA A 22 23.54 -3.73 -13.35
N LEU A 23 23.22 -2.97 -12.29
CA LEU A 23 22.91 -1.55 -12.39
C LEU A 23 24.18 -0.70 -12.28
N PRO A 24 24.41 0.25 -13.20
CA PRO A 24 25.58 1.10 -13.14
C PRO A 24 25.49 2.05 -11.95
N THR A 25 26.43 1.93 -11.01
CA THR A 25 26.56 2.83 -9.86
C THR A 25 26.93 4.21 -10.39
N ASN A 26 26.02 5.18 -10.25
CA ASN A 26 26.26 6.53 -10.77
C ASN A 26 25.54 7.58 -9.92
N ASP A 27 26.30 8.55 -9.41
CA ASP A 27 25.85 9.55 -8.42
C ASP A 27 24.94 10.66 -9.00
N TYR A 28 24.48 10.53 -10.25
CA TYR A 28 23.70 11.57 -10.94
C TYR A 28 22.19 11.47 -10.72
N GLY A 29 21.75 10.86 -9.62
CA GLY A 29 20.34 10.79 -9.22
C GLY A 29 19.55 9.61 -9.80
N SER A 30 20.21 8.51 -10.13
CA SER A 30 19.53 7.25 -10.43
C SER A 30 18.94 6.62 -9.16
N GLN A 31 17.76 6.02 -9.24
CA GLN A 31 17.06 5.45 -8.10
C GLN A 31 16.47 4.07 -8.41
N VAL A 32 16.48 3.20 -7.40
CA VAL A 32 15.75 1.94 -7.40
C VAL A 32 14.78 1.95 -6.24
N MET A 33 13.50 1.67 -6.51
CA MET A 33 12.47 1.52 -5.50
C MET A 33 12.05 0.05 -5.48
N LEU A 34 12.09 -0.56 -4.31
CA LEU A 34 11.69 -1.95 -4.10
C LEU A 34 10.49 -1.98 -3.17
N THR A 35 9.45 -2.75 -3.54
CA THR A 35 8.34 -3.08 -2.63
C THR A 35 8.48 -4.55 -2.22
N THR A 36 8.24 -4.83 -0.94
CA THR A 36 8.31 -6.18 -0.39
C THR A 36 7.39 -6.30 0.81
N ARG A 37 6.94 -7.52 1.10
CA ARG A 37 6.24 -7.88 2.35
C ARG A 37 7.20 -8.41 3.42
N ASN A 38 8.45 -8.63 3.07
CA ASN A 38 9.48 -9.18 3.94
C ASN A 38 10.32 -8.05 4.56
N ALA A 39 10.09 -7.79 5.85
CA ALA A 39 10.82 -6.74 6.57
C ALA A 39 12.32 -7.01 6.61
N ASP A 40 12.75 -8.27 6.78
CA ASP A 40 14.17 -8.63 6.83
C ASP A 40 14.86 -8.30 5.52
N LEU A 41 14.20 -8.56 4.38
CA LEU A 41 14.70 -8.18 3.06
C LEU A 41 14.84 -6.66 2.93
N ALA A 42 13.85 -5.89 3.40
CA ALA A 42 13.91 -4.43 3.40
C ALA A 42 15.07 -3.91 4.25
N PHE A 43 15.35 -4.52 5.41
CA PHE A 43 16.49 -4.14 6.25
C PHE A 43 17.84 -4.53 5.63
N SER A 44 17.96 -5.74 5.08
CA SER A 44 19.19 -6.20 4.41
C SER A 44 19.53 -5.32 3.21
N SER A 45 18.57 -5.09 2.31
CA SER A 45 18.76 -4.22 1.14
C SER A 45 19.18 -2.80 1.53
N ARG A 46 18.58 -2.25 2.60
CA ARG A 46 18.97 -0.93 3.14
C ARG A 46 20.43 -0.87 3.56
N ILE A 47 20.92 -1.88 4.27
CA ILE A 47 22.32 -1.95 4.75
C ILE A 47 23.27 -2.01 3.55
N GLU A 48 22.94 -2.81 2.54
CA GLU A 48 23.81 -3.04 1.38
C GLU A 48 23.85 -1.87 0.39
N SER A 49 22.74 -1.14 0.23
CA SER A 49 22.60 -0.09 -0.78
C SER A 49 22.57 1.33 -0.21
N GLU A 50 22.86 1.48 1.09
CA GLU A 50 22.69 2.75 1.84
C GLU A 50 21.29 3.37 1.64
N GLY A 51 20.28 2.51 1.49
CA GLY A 51 18.92 2.89 1.11
C GLY A 51 18.08 3.45 2.27
N ARG A 52 16.81 3.71 1.97
CA ARG A 52 15.78 4.06 2.96
C ARG A 52 14.66 3.03 2.92
N VAL A 53 14.22 2.59 4.09
CA VAL A 53 13.02 1.74 4.23
C VAL A 53 11.85 2.62 4.60
N TYR A 54 10.75 2.44 3.89
CA TYR A 54 9.47 3.07 4.20
C TYR A 54 8.47 1.99 4.59
N ASN A 55 8.11 1.95 5.88
CA ASN A 55 7.07 1.05 6.36
C ASN A 55 5.70 1.63 6.00
N LEU A 56 4.94 0.88 5.21
CA LEU A 56 3.57 1.26 4.87
C LEU A 56 2.67 1.02 6.07
N GLU A 57 2.12 2.10 6.62
CA GLU A 57 1.16 2.06 7.72
C GLU A 57 -0.28 1.87 7.19
N PRO A 58 -1.18 1.27 7.98
CA PRO A 58 -2.60 1.28 7.69
C PRO A 58 -3.16 2.70 7.55
N LEU A 59 -4.25 2.85 6.80
CA LEU A 59 -4.90 4.14 6.64
C LEU A 59 -5.45 4.66 7.96
N LYS A 60 -5.37 5.98 8.15
CA LYS A 60 -6.03 6.64 9.28
C LYS A 60 -7.54 6.50 9.17
N GLN A 61 -8.25 6.71 10.28
CA GLN A 61 -9.70 6.55 10.34
C GLN A 61 -10.44 7.45 9.33
N GLU A 62 -10.00 8.70 9.16
CA GLU A 62 -10.60 9.65 8.23
C GLU A 62 -10.39 9.25 6.76
N GLU A 63 -9.18 8.80 6.42
CA GLU A 63 -8.83 8.31 5.08
C GLU A 63 -9.57 7.01 4.76
N SER A 64 -9.68 6.11 5.75
CA SER A 64 -10.44 4.88 5.68
C SER A 64 -11.92 5.15 5.43
N TRP A 65 -12.51 6.11 6.14
CA TRP A 65 -13.91 6.51 5.96
C TRP A 65 -14.15 7.12 4.59
N THR A 66 -13.23 7.98 4.14
CA THR A 66 -13.28 8.59 2.81
C THR A 66 -13.21 7.51 1.71
N LEU A 67 -12.28 6.56 1.83
CA LEU A 67 -12.14 5.45 0.89
C LEU A 67 -13.39 4.56 0.89
N PHE A 68 -13.90 4.21 2.07
CA PHE A 68 -15.11 3.41 2.22
C PHE A 68 -16.31 4.08 1.55
N CYS A 69 -16.61 5.34 1.86
CA CYS A 69 -17.74 6.06 1.27
C CYS A 69 -17.60 6.18 -0.26
N ARG A 70 -16.38 6.41 -0.74
CA ARG A 70 -16.09 6.43 -2.19
C ARG A 70 -16.41 5.10 -2.87
N LYS A 71 -16.16 3.96 -2.22
CA LYS A 71 -16.41 2.63 -2.78
C LYS A 71 -17.85 2.15 -2.58
N THR A 72 -18.46 2.44 -1.45
CA THR A 72 -19.80 1.96 -1.07
C THR A 72 -20.90 2.84 -1.67
N PHE A 73 -20.74 4.16 -1.64
CA PHE A 73 -21.77 5.13 -2.02
C PHE A 73 -21.44 5.90 -3.30
N TYR A 74 -20.44 5.43 -4.07
CA TYR A 74 -19.96 6.06 -5.30
C TYR A 74 -19.56 7.54 -5.13
N GLY A 75 -19.04 7.89 -3.96
CA GLY A 75 -18.63 9.26 -3.62
C GLY A 75 -19.74 10.14 -3.01
N ASN A 76 -20.96 9.61 -2.89
CA ASN A 76 -21.99 10.26 -2.09
C ASN A 76 -21.74 10.05 -0.59
N SER A 77 -22.38 10.88 0.23
CA SER A 77 -22.38 10.69 1.69
C SER A 77 -23.09 9.40 2.08
N CYS A 78 -22.61 8.76 3.15
CA CYS A 78 -23.31 7.67 3.80
C CYS A 78 -24.69 8.16 4.28
N PRO A 79 -25.79 7.43 4.01
CA PRO A 79 -27.09 7.73 4.62
C PRO A 79 -26.99 7.74 6.16
N PRO A 80 -27.61 8.70 6.87
CA PRO A 80 -27.45 8.83 8.32
C PRO A 80 -27.84 7.57 9.11
N HIS A 81 -28.88 6.86 8.66
CA HIS A 81 -29.35 5.64 9.31
C HIS A 81 -28.40 4.44 9.14
N LEU A 82 -27.46 4.49 8.19
CA LEU A 82 -26.44 3.45 7.97
C LEU A 82 -25.08 3.81 8.57
N GLU A 83 -24.90 5.05 9.04
CA GLU A 83 -23.57 5.55 9.42
C GLU A 83 -22.96 4.72 10.56
N GLU A 84 -23.74 4.41 11.58
CA GLU A 84 -23.27 3.63 12.73
C GLU A 84 -22.78 2.23 12.31
N ILE A 85 -23.57 1.50 11.52
CA ILE A 85 -23.21 0.16 11.05
C ILE A 85 -22.05 0.21 10.05
N CYS A 86 -22.00 1.20 9.16
CA CYS A 86 -20.87 1.40 8.25
C CYS A 86 -19.57 1.68 9.00
N ARG A 87 -19.61 2.50 10.06
CA ARG A 87 -18.44 2.76 10.92
C ARG A 87 -18.00 1.51 11.68
N TYR A 88 -18.96 0.72 12.16
CA TYR A 88 -18.66 -0.56 12.80
C TYR A 88 -17.94 -1.53 11.85
N ILE A 89 -18.47 -1.70 10.63
CA ILE A 89 -17.85 -2.53 9.58
C ILE A 89 -16.46 -2.02 9.22
N LEU A 90 -16.32 -0.69 9.04
CA LEU A 90 -15.05 -0.09 8.71
C LEU A 90 -13.99 -0.32 9.79
N LYS A 91 -14.38 -0.28 11.06
CA LYS A 91 -13.47 -0.56 12.20
C LYS A 91 -12.90 -1.97 12.11
N LYS A 92 -13.64 -2.95 11.58
CA LYS A 92 -13.16 -4.33 11.36
C LYS A 92 -12.16 -4.45 10.20
N CYS A 93 -12.05 -3.44 9.35
CA CYS A 93 -11.07 -3.41 8.26
C CYS A 93 -9.69 -2.94 8.71
N GLU A 94 -9.57 -2.41 9.94
CA GLU A 94 -8.29 -2.03 10.58
C GLU A 94 -7.38 -1.13 9.72
N GLY A 95 -7.99 -0.27 8.89
CA GLY A 95 -7.26 0.65 8.02
C GLY A 95 -6.63 0.01 6.77
N LEU A 96 -6.80 -1.30 6.54
CA LEU A 96 -6.27 -1.98 5.36
C LEU A 96 -7.03 -1.58 4.09
N PRO A 97 -6.39 -0.89 3.12
CA PRO A 97 -7.10 -0.39 1.93
C PRO A 97 -7.82 -1.50 1.15
N LEU A 98 -7.18 -2.67 1.02
CA LEU A 98 -7.75 -3.80 0.28
C LEU A 98 -9.03 -4.34 0.94
N ALA A 99 -9.04 -4.48 2.26
CA ALA A 99 -10.21 -4.92 3.02
C ALA A 99 -11.37 -3.92 2.88
N ILE A 100 -11.07 -2.62 3.02
CA ILE A 100 -12.04 -1.53 2.88
C ILE A 100 -12.68 -1.53 1.48
N VAL A 101 -11.87 -1.67 0.43
CA VAL A 101 -12.36 -1.70 -0.95
C VAL A 101 -13.21 -2.95 -1.21
N ALA A 102 -12.78 -4.11 -0.71
CA ALA A 102 -13.52 -5.36 -0.87
C ALA A 102 -14.91 -5.28 -0.22
N ILE A 103 -14.98 -4.87 1.05
CA ILE A 103 -16.26 -4.78 1.76
C ILE A 103 -17.15 -3.67 1.18
N GLY A 104 -16.57 -2.52 0.82
CA GLY A 104 -17.33 -1.40 0.25
C GLY A 104 -17.97 -1.78 -1.09
N ARG A 105 -17.26 -2.53 -1.93
CA ARG A 105 -17.82 -3.07 -3.19
C ARG A 105 -18.96 -4.06 -2.95
N VAL A 106 -18.85 -4.93 -1.95
CA VAL A 106 -19.91 -5.88 -1.59
C VAL A 106 -21.15 -5.11 -1.11
N LEU A 107 -20.98 -4.10 -0.27
CA LEU A 107 -22.08 -3.27 0.25
C LEU A 107 -22.72 -2.42 -0.86
N ALA A 108 -21.96 -1.97 -1.86
CA ALA A 108 -22.47 -1.20 -2.99
C ALA A 108 -23.47 -1.99 -3.88
N THR A 109 -23.49 -3.32 -3.76
CA THR A 109 -24.44 -4.20 -4.47
C THR A 109 -25.71 -4.51 -3.68
N LYS A 110 -25.81 -4.03 -2.43
CA LYS A 110 -27.00 -4.20 -1.61
C LYS A 110 -27.96 -3.04 -1.86
N ASP A 111 -29.25 -3.34 -1.79
CA ASP A 111 -30.29 -2.31 -1.85
C ASP A 111 -30.13 -1.32 -0.69
N LYS A 112 -30.46 -0.06 -0.98
CA LYS A 112 -30.31 1.08 -0.06
C LYS A 112 -31.39 1.09 1.02
#